data_AF-A0A8T5LRV6-F1
#
_entry.id   AF-A0A8T5LRV6-F1
#
_cell.length_a   1.000
_cell.length_b   1.000
_cell.length_c   1.000
_cell.angle_alpha   90.00
_cell.angle_beta   90.00
_cell.angle_gamma   90.00
#
_symmetry.space_group_name_H-M   'P 1'
#
loop_
_entity.id
_entity.type
_entity.pdbx_description
1 polymer ?
#
loop_
_entity_poly.entity_id
_entity_poly.type
_entity_poly.pdbx_seq_one_letter_code
_entity_poly.pdbx_strand_id
1 'polypeptide(L)'
;MFKLFKSDHQVPEENTIWSEEYKELFELAFGKNNLVGLGGEYVYFDDLCILKKGEYLFIRSLLPKKVALLKNNVVLWRKNIDSTSYDLASDGSFVVMWDFKLHCIYIKYANGSEKKIDFPCGGGLCSISPNNKFFVATTYSPENGIYFFDKEGSLIWKILNKKVGGIDLLCDKIIIYDKIHKETRKKLFSINLTGDII
;
A
#
# COMPACT_ATOMS: atom_id res chain seq x y z
N MET A 1 7.27 11.15 -16.45
CA MET A 1 7.82 9.79 -16.64
C MET A 1 7.97 9.20 -15.25
N PHE A 2 7.10 8.26 -14.86
CA PHE A 2 7.13 7.66 -13.52
C PHE A 2 8.17 6.54 -13.53
N LYS A 3 9.11 6.56 -12.59
CA LYS A 3 10.07 5.46 -12.40
C LYS A 3 9.63 4.72 -11.15
N LEU A 4 8.89 3.64 -11.34
CA LEU A 4 8.55 2.69 -10.29
C LEU A 4 9.78 1.81 -10.10
N PHE A 5 10.48 1.95 -8.98
CA PHE A 5 11.50 0.98 -8.59
C PHE A 5 10.84 0.01 -7.63
N LYS A 6 10.32 -1.09 -8.18
CA LYS A 6 9.97 -2.27 -7.39
C LYS A 6 11.21 -3.12 -7.31
N SER A 7 11.67 -3.44 -6.10
CA SER A 7 12.45 -4.67 -5.99
C SER A 7 11.48 -5.81 -6.24
N ASP A 8 11.67 -6.56 -7.33
CA ASP A 8 11.11 -7.89 -7.42
C ASP A 8 11.49 -8.63 -6.13
N HIS A 9 10.59 -9.43 -5.57
CA HIS A 9 10.74 -10.13 -4.28
C HIS A 9 11.95 -11.10 -4.18
N GLN A 10 12.92 -11.00 -5.08
CA GLN A 10 14.26 -11.51 -4.87
C GLN A 10 15.00 -10.54 -3.95
N VAL A 11 15.54 -11.06 -2.85
CA VAL A 11 16.63 -10.38 -2.13
C VAL A 11 17.57 -9.86 -3.22
N PRO A 12 17.79 -8.54 -3.33
CA PRO A 12 18.68 -8.03 -4.34
C PRO A 12 20.00 -8.80 -4.17
N GLU A 13 20.56 -9.35 -5.25
CA GLU A 13 21.94 -9.81 -5.22
C GLU A 13 22.77 -8.72 -4.50
N GLU A 14 23.71 -9.13 -3.66
CA GLU A 14 24.39 -8.37 -2.59
C GLU A 14 25.02 -7.00 -2.98
N ASN A 15 24.77 -6.49 -4.18
CA ASN A 15 25.39 -5.32 -4.79
C ASN A 15 24.40 -4.30 -5.44
N THR A 16 23.14 -4.19 -5.00
CA THR A 16 22.29 -3.09 -5.49
C THR A 16 22.61 -1.80 -4.71
N ILE A 17 23.62 -1.08 -5.19
CA ILE A 17 23.99 0.24 -4.67
C ILE A 17 22.93 1.25 -5.14
N TRP A 18 22.12 1.75 -4.21
CA TRP A 18 21.23 2.88 -4.46
C TRP A 18 22.05 4.19 -4.49
N SER A 19 21.70 5.16 -5.33
CA SER A 19 22.44 6.43 -5.41
C SER A 19 22.38 7.20 -4.08
N GLU A 20 23.38 8.05 -3.80
CA GLU A 20 23.43 8.90 -2.60
C GLU A 20 22.13 9.68 -2.34
N GLU A 21 21.44 10.11 -3.41
CA GLU A 21 20.12 10.75 -3.32
C GLU A 21 19.07 9.91 -2.58
N TYR A 22 19.07 8.57 -2.75
CA TYR A 22 18.15 7.69 -2.03
C TYR A 22 18.52 7.55 -0.57
N LYS A 23 19.83 7.50 -0.26
CA LYS A 23 20.31 7.46 1.11
C LYS A 23 19.90 8.73 1.85
N GLU A 24 20.07 9.90 1.24
CA GLU A 24 19.62 11.18 1.78
C GLU A 24 18.10 11.19 2.04
N LEU A 25 17.30 10.68 1.10
CA LEU A 25 15.85 10.55 1.28
C LEU A 25 15.48 9.57 2.40
N PHE A 26 16.21 8.46 2.57
CA PHE A 26 16.00 7.57 3.72
C PHE A 26 16.32 8.25 5.04
N GLU A 27 17.48 8.91 5.10
CA GLU A 27 17.96 9.60 6.30
C GLU A 27 16.99 10.72 6.69
N LEU A 28 16.46 11.43 5.70
CA LEU A 28 15.39 12.40 5.89
C LEU A 28 14.11 11.73 6.42
N ALA A 29 13.70 10.63 5.79
CA ALA A 29 12.47 9.92 6.10
C ALA A 29 12.50 9.20 7.44
N PHE A 30 13.63 8.66 7.90
CA PHE A 30 13.70 7.81 9.08
C PHE A 30 14.85 8.14 10.03
N GLY A 31 15.79 9.01 9.65
CA GLY A 31 16.97 9.36 10.45
C GLY A 31 18.17 8.45 10.20
N LYS A 32 19.38 9.00 10.33
CA LYS A 32 20.66 8.33 10.06
C LYS A 32 20.88 7.04 10.86
N ASN A 33 20.38 6.99 12.08
CA ASN A 33 20.58 5.82 12.96
C ASN A 33 19.72 4.60 12.58
N ASN A 34 18.85 4.72 11.56
CA ASN A 34 18.03 3.61 11.08
C ASN A 34 18.63 2.89 9.85
N LEU A 35 19.86 3.22 9.44
CA LEU A 35 20.57 2.62 8.29
C LEU A 35 21.19 1.24 8.60
N VAL A 36 20.79 0.57 9.68
CA VAL A 36 21.51 -0.62 10.17
C VAL A 36 20.93 -1.89 9.54
N GLY A 37 21.58 -2.36 8.48
CA GLY A 37 21.45 -3.73 7.96
C GLY A 37 22.32 -4.73 8.72
N LEU A 38 21.97 -6.01 8.64
CA LEU A 38 22.76 -7.15 9.15
C LEU A 38 24.13 -7.21 8.43
N GLY A 39 25.13 -6.47 8.95
CA GLY A 39 26.54 -6.63 8.55
C GLY A 39 27.22 -5.48 7.80
N GLY A 40 26.61 -4.30 7.65
CA GLY A 40 27.26 -3.16 6.98
C GLY A 40 26.26 -2.14 6.45
N GLU A 41 26.77 -1.07 5.86
CA GLU A 41 26.17 0.23 5.44
C GLU A 41 24.95 0.17 4.48
N TYR A 42 24.05 -0.80 4.61
CA TYR A 42 22.98 -1.06 3.65
C TYR A 42 21.61 -0.58 4.14
N VAL A 43 20.92 0.15 3.26
CA VAL A 43 19.57 0.65 3.46
C VAL A 43 18.60 -0.25 2.70
N TYR A 44 17.73 -0.97 3.41
CA TYR A 44 16.71 -1.82 2.78
C TYR A 44 15.44 -1.01 2.50
N PHE A 45 15.33 -0.53 1.26
CA PHE A 45 14.09 -0.03 0.68
C PHE A 45 13.31 -1.15 0.01
N ASP A 46 11.99 -1.13 0.17
CA ASP A 46 11.07 -1.99 -0.58
C ASP A 46 10.52 -1.24 -1.80
N ASP A 47 10.04 -0.02 -1.54
CA ASP A 47 9.31 0.77 -2.52
C ASP A 47 9.53 2.27 -2.27
N LEU A 48 9.71 3.00 -3.37
CA LEU A 48 9.62 4.46 -3.45
C LEU A 48 8.53 4.81 -4.48
N CYS A 49 7.53 5.57 -4.03
CA CYS A 49 6.47 6.08 -4.89
C CYS A 49 6.55 7.61 -4.98
N ILE A 50 6.61 8.13 -6.21
CA ILE A 50 6.60 9.55 -6.51
C ILE A 50 5.19 9.95 -6.96
N LEU A 51 4.53 10.81 -6.21
CA LEU A 51 3.15 11.21 -6.42
C LEU A 51 3.07 12.69 -6.82
N LYS A 52 1.98 13.07 -7.49
CA LYS A 52 1.67 14.47 -7.86
C LYS A 52 2.87 15.24 -8.45
N LYS A 53 3.50 14.68 -9.48
CA LYS A 53 4.69 15.24 -10.18
C LYS A 53 5.90 15.51 -9.26
N GLY A 54 6.06 14.75 -8.18
CA GLY A 54 7.19 14.88 -7.28
C GLY A 54 6.94 15.73 -6.04
N GLU A 55 5.74 16.30 -5.89
CA GLU A 55 5.38 17.03 -4.66
C GLU A 55 5.36 16.10 -3.45
N TYR A 56 4.99 14.83 -3.64
CA TYR A 56 4.89 13.84 -2.57
C TYR A 56 5.78 12.63 -2.86
N LEU A 57 6.42 12.13 -1.80
CA LEU A 57 7.19 10.90 -1.80
C LEU A 57 6.63 9.97 -0.72
N PHE A 58 6.32 8.73 -1.10
CA PHE A 58 6.02 7.67 -0.15
C PHE A 58 7.17 6.67 -0.15
N ILE A 59 7.66 6.36 1.03
CA ILE A 59 8.83 5.50 1.23
C ILE A 59 8.44 4.34 2.13
N ARG A 60 8.75 3.12 1.71
CA ARG A 60 8.64 1.90 2.52
C ARG A 60 10.00 1.25 2.72
N SER A 61 10.31 0.94 3.96
CA SER A 61 11.48 0.15 4.36
C SER A 61 11.05 -1.23 4.83
N LEU A 62 11.80 -2.27 4.43
CA LEU A 62 11.58 -3.65 4.90
C LEU A 62 12.19 -3.89 6.28
N LEU A 63 13.31 -3.24 6.59
CA LEU A 63 14.08 -3.45 7.81
C LEU A 63 14.66 -2.11 8.29
N PRO A 64 14.10 -1.51 9.36
CA PRO A 64 12.87 -1.89 10.07
C PRO A 64 11.60 -1.65 9.23
N LYS A 65 10.55 -2.46 9.42
CA LYS A 65 9.26 -2.31 8.70
C LYS A 65 8.58 -0.97 9.01
N LYS A 66 8.86 0.03 8.19
CA LYS A 66 8.44 1.42 8.38
C LYS A 66 7.98 2.01 7.06
N VAL A 67 7.08 2.98 7.18
CA VAL A 67 6.65 3.81 6.07
C VAL A 67 6.69 5.28 6.45
N ALA A 68 6.90 6.14 5.46
CA ALA A 68 6.84 7.58 5.61
C ALA A 68 6.18 8.21 4.38
N LEU A 69 5.47 9.31 4.63
CA LEU A 69 5.00 10.21 3.59
C LEU A 69 5.70 11.56 3.77
N LEU A 70 6.27 12.04 2.67
CA LEU A 70 6.93 13.33 2.59
C LEU A 70 6.19 14.20 1.59
N LYS A 71 6.24 15.52 1.83
CA LYS A 71 5.80 16.55 0.90
C LYS A 71 6.90 17.58 0.76
N ASN A 72 7.41 17.81 -0.45
CA ASN A 72 8.52 18.73 -0.72
C ASN A 72 9.70 18.50 0.24
N ASN A 73 10.10 17.24 0.42
CA ASN A 73 11.17 16.81 1.36
C ASN A 73 10.91 17.12 2.84
N VAL A 74 9.68 17.46 3.23
CA VAL A 74 9.28 17.56 4.63
C VAL A 74 8.51 16.30 5.00
N VAL A 75 8.94 15.61 6.06
CA VAL A 75 8.24 14.44 6.58
C VAL A 75 6.91 14.85 7.19
N LEU A 76 5.81 14.42 6.58
CA LEU A 76 4.47 14.64 7.11
C LEU A 76 4.17 13.68 8.25
N TRP A 77 4.50 12.40 8.07
CA TRP A 77 4.36 11.39 9.10
C TRP A 77 5.21 10.16 8.83
N ARG A 78 5.37 9.34 9.88
CA ARG A 78 6.03 8.02 9.87
C ARG A 78 5.13 7.02 10.58
N LYS A 79 5.19 5.75 10.17
CA LYS A 79 4.47 4.67 10.86
C LYS A 79 5.27 3.36 10.81
N ASN A 80 5.32 2.65 11.93
CA ASN A 80 5.74 1.25 11.94
C ASN A 80 4.54 0.42 11.48
N ILE A 81 4.71 -0.40 10.45
CA ILE A 81 3.63 -1.23 9.93
C ILE A 81 4.13 -2.66 9.74
N ASP A 82 3.34 -3.64 10.19
CA ASP A 82 3.54 -5.02 9.77
C ASP A 82 2.62 -5.30 8.57
N SER A 83 2.84 -4.51 7.52
CA SER A 83 1.94 -4.47 6.37
C SER A 83 2.38 -5.35 5.23
N THR A 84 1.40 -6.01 4.62
CA THR A 84 1.55 -6.85 3.44
C THR A 84 0.99 -6.22 2.17
N SER A 85 0.12 -5.20 2.29
CA SER A 85 -0.53 -4.52 1.17
C SER A 85 -0.81 -3.06 1.52
N TYR A 86 -0.53 -2.17 0.59
CA TYR A 86 -0.87 -0.76 0.68
C TYR A 86 -1.26 -0.21 -0.70
N ASP A 87 -1.96 0.91 -0.71
CA ASP A 87 -2.16 1.73 -1.92
C ASP A 87 -2.18 3.22 -1.55
N LEU A 88 -1.92 4.07 -2.54
CA LEU A 88 -1.70 5.51 -2.36
C LEU A 88 -2.69 6.31 -3.19
N ALA A 89 -3.33 7.31 -2.59
CA ALA A 89 -4.08 8.29 -3.35
C ALA A 89 -3.13 9.05 -4.28
N SER A 90 -3.53 9.21 -5.55
CA SER A 90 -2.67 9.79 -6.61
C SER A 90 -2.26 11.25 -6.34
N ASP A 91 -3.04 11.95 -5.51
CA ASP A 91 -2.80 13.32 -5.06
C ASP A 91 -2.02 13.41 -3.73
N GLY A 92 -1.63 12.27 -3.15
CA GLY A 92 -0.95 12.17 -1.86
C GLY A 92 -1.83 12.47 -0.65
N SER A 93 -3.15 12.56 -0.80
CA SER A 93 -4.07 12.96 0.28
C SER A 93 -4.21 11.92 1.39
N PHE A 94 -4.16 10.63 1.03
CA PHE A 94 -4.17 9.53 2.00
C PHE A 94 -3.50 8.26 1.46
N VAL A 95 -3.21 7.36 2.39
CA VAL A 95 -2.60 6.06 2.17
C VAL A 95 -3.43 5.01 2.90
N VAL A 96 -3.75 3.92 2.23
CA VAL A 96 -4.43 2.76 2.82
C VAL A 96 -3.40 1.66 3.03
N MET A 97 -3.34 1.09 4.23
CA MET A 97 -2.38 0.04 4.59
C MET A 97 -3.06 -1.06 5.37
N TRP A 98 -2.84 -2.30 4.95
CA TRP A 98 -3.28 -3.49 5.67
C TRP A 98 -2.26 -3.84 6.75
N ASP A 99 -2.66 -4.01 8.00
CA ASP A 99 -1.79 -4.52 9.08
C ASP A 99 -2.13 -5.98 9.35
N PHE A 100 -1.24 -6.87 8.92
CA PHE A 100 -1.50 -8.30 8.95
C PHE A 100 -1.68 -8.81 10.39
N LYS A 101 -0.86 -8.29 11.32
CA LYS A 101 -0.84 -8.73 12.72
C LYS A 101 -2.08 -8.30 13.47
N LEU A 102 -2.57 -7.08 13.19
CA LEU A 102 -3.72 -6.50 13.89
C LEU A 102 -5.06 -6.74 13.20
N HIS A 103 -5.04 -7.38 12.02
CA HIS A 103 -6.25 -7.69 11.25
C HIS A 103 -7.08 -6.43 10.94
N CYS A 104 -6.41 -5.35 10.59
CA CYS A 104 -7.04 -4.06 10.36
C CYS A 104 -6.46 -3.33 9.17
N ILE A 105 -7.21 -2.34 8.66
CA ILE A 105 -6.70 -1.34 7.74
C ILE A 105 -6.49 -0.03 8.47
N TYR A 106 -5.40 0.65 8.14
CA TYR A 106 -5.16 2.04 8.46
C TYR A 106 -5.38 2.91 7.23
N ILE A 107 -6.16 3.97 7.39
CA ILE A 107 -6.21 5.11 6.47
C ILE A 107 -5.38 6.21 7.12
N LYS A 108 -4.24 6.53 6.52
CA LYS A 108 -3.33 7.57 7.01
C LYS A 108 -3.38 8.77 6.08
N TYR A 109 -3.82 9.91 6.59
CA TYR A 109 -3.99 11.12 5.80
C TYR A 109 -2.71 11.96 5.78
N ALA A 110 -2.54 12.78 4.76
CA ALA A 110 -1.39 13.68 4.62
C ALA A 110 -1.22 14.62 5.82
N ASN A 111 -2.32 15.04 6.45
CA ASN A 111 -2.29 15.88 7.66
C ASN A 111 -1.83 15.12 8.93
N GLY A 112 -1.50 13.84 8.82
CA GLY A 112 -1.06 13.01 9.94
C GLY A 112 -2.20 12.38 10.74
N SER A 113 -3.47 12.71 10.48
CA SER A 113 -4.61 12.00 11.08
C SER A 113 -4.69 10.56 10.57
N GLU A 114 -5.30 9.68 11.36
CA GLU A 114 -5.40 8.25 11.06
C GLU A 114 -6.78 7.72 11.43
N LYS A 115 -7.32 6.83 10.59
CA LYS A 115 -8.48 6.00 10.91
C LYS A 115 -8.07 4.54 10.87
N LYS A 116 -8.50 3.77 11.86
CA LYS A 116 -8.35 2.31 11.91
C LYS A 116 -9.69 1.64 11.63
N ILE A 117 -9.70 0.59 10.82
CA ILE A 117 -10.87 -0.23 10.50
C ILE A 117 -10.52 -1.68 10.79
N ASP A 118 -11.19 -2.28 11.75
CA ASP A 118 -10.97 -3.67 12.15
C ASP A 118 -11.75 -4.65 11.26
N PHE A 119 -11.12 -5.79 10.95
CA PHE A 119 -11.72 -6.89 10.21
C PHE A 119 -11.78 -8.14 11.09
N PRO A 120 -12.76 -9.03 10.85
CA PRO A 120 -12.92 -10.24 11.66
C PRO A 120 -11.81 -11.27 11.42
N CYS A 121 -11.06 -11.17 10.33
CA CYS A 121 -9.99 -12.10 10.00
C CYS A 121 -8.82 -11.43 9.27
N GLY A 122 -7.68 -12.11 9.30
CA GLY A 122 -6.42 -11.57 8.82
C GLY A 122 -6.25 -11.54 7.30
N GLY A 123 -5.43 -10.57 6.89
CA GLY A 123 -4.80 -10.40 5.60
C GLY A 123 -5.73 -10.25 4.41
N GLY A 124 -5.47 -9.29 3.55
CA GLY A 124 -6.00 -9.28 2.20
C GLY A 124 -5.23 -8.30 1.35
N LEU A 125 -5.91 -7.68 0.41
CA LEU A 125 -5.38 -6.68 -0.49
C LEU A 125 -6.16 -5.39 -0.33
N CYS A 126 -5.56 -4.26 -0.65
CA CYS A 126 -6.27 -3.00 -0.78
C CYS A 126 -5.94 -2.30 -2.09
N SER A 127 -6.88 -1.50 -2.59
CA SER A 127 -6.68 -0.64 -3.75
C SER A 127 -7.53 0.62 -3.65
N ILE A 128 -6.98 1.76 -4.05
CA ILE A 128 -7.61 3.08 -4.08
C ILE A 128 -8.01 3.41 -5.51
N SER A 129 -9.21 3.99 -5.65
CA SER A 129 -9.71 4.46 -6.94
C SER A 129 -8.88 5.61 -7.50
N PRO A 130 -8.69 5.73 -8.83
CA PRO A 130 -7.88 6.80 -9.41
C PRO A 130 -8.38 8.22 -9.11
N ASN A 131 -9.66 8.38 -8.79
CA ASN A 131 -10.28 9.65 -8.40
C ASN A 131 -10.16 9.96 -6.89
N ASN A 132 -9.49 9.10 -6.12
CA ASN A 132 -9.23 9.21 -4.69
C ASN A 132 -10.50 9.33 -3.81
N LYS A 133 -11.66 8.86 -4.30
CA LYS A 133 -12.93 8.93 -3.56
C LYS A 133 -13.28 7.66 -2.80
N PHE A 134 -12.74 6.54 -3.25
CA PHE A 134 -13.07 5.21 -2.73
C PHE A 134 -11.82 4.36 -2.60
N PHE A 135 -11.91 3.35 -1.73
CA PHE A 135 -10.98 2.24 -1.71
C PHE A 135 -11.72 0.92 -1.49
N VAL A 136 -11.06 -0.16 -1.89
CA VAL A 136 -11.53 -1.52 -1.69
C VAL A 136 -10.51 -2.26 -0.84
N ALA A 137 -11.02 -3.15 0.00
CA ALA A 137 -10.23 -4.04 0.84
C ALA A 137 -10.75 -5.45 0.70
N THR A 138 -9.87 -6.42 0.87
CA THR A 138 -10.26 -7.82 0.98
C THR A 138 -9.80 -8.43 2.28
N THR A 139 -10.43 -9.55 2.62
CA THR A 139 -9.98 -10.46 3.68
C THR A 139 -9.80 -11.85 3.11
N TYR A 140 -8.94 -12.65 3.72
CA TYR A 140 -8.79 -14.08 3.40
C TYR A 140 -9.72 -14.93 4.29
N SER A 141 -9.48 -16.24 4.28
CA SER A 141 -10.20 -17.23 5.08
C SER A 141 -10.28 -16.83 6.56
N PRO A 142 -11.42 -17.05 7.24
CA PRO A 142 -12.59 -17.81 6.77
C PRO A 142 -13.61 -17.01 5.95
N GLU A 143 -13.66 -15.68 6.09
CA GLU A 143 -14.76 -14.90 5.51
C GLU A 143 -14.63 -14.71 3.99
N ASN A 144 -13.39 -14.60 3.48
CA ASN A 144 -13.10 -14.28 2.07
C ASN A 144 -13.96 -13.09 1.59
N GLY A 145 -13.83 -11.96 2.27
CA GLY A 145 -14.66 -10.77 2.04
C GLY A 145 -14.04 -9.78 1.07
N ILE A 146 -14.91 -9.05 0.36
CA ILE A 146 -14.59 -7.87 -0.44
C ILE A 146 -15.40 -6.73 0.13
N TYR A 147 -14.72 -5.64 0.48
CA TYR A 147 -15.29 -4.52 1.21
C TYR A 147 -15.00 -3.22 0.46
N PHE A 148 -16.04 -2.44 0.20
CA PHE A 148 -15.92 -1.17 -0.52
C PHE A 148 -16.25 -0.01 0.39
N PHE A 149 -15.37 0.99 0.42
CA PHE A 149 -15.43 2.12 1.34
C PHE A 149 -15.35 3.45 0.60
N ASP A 150 -15.93 4.49 1.19
CA ASP A 150 -15.54 5.86 0.87
C ASP A 150 -14.12 6.18 1.40
N LYS A 151 -13.54 7.29 0.96
CA LYS A 151 -12.20 7.71 1.40
C LYS A 151 -12.13 8.02 2.90
N GLU A 152 -13.25 8.36 3.52
CA GLU A 152 -13.39 8.57 4.97
C GLU A 152 -13.41 7.24 5.75
N GLY A 153 -13.48 6.10 5.07
CA GLY A 153 -13.51 4.76 5.65
C GLY A 153 -14.87 4.34 6.17
N SER A 154 -15.96 4.87 5.61
CA SER A 154 -17.32 4.38 5.83
C SER A 154 -17.58 3.23 4.87
N LEU A 155 -18.06 2.11 5.40
CA LEU A 155 -18.40 0.94 4.59
C LEU A 155 -19.64 1.25 3.75
N ILE A 156 -19.52 1.09 2.43
CA ILE A 156 -20.62 1.26 1.48
C ILE A 156 -21.32 -0.08 1.26
N TRP A 157 -20.56 -1.13 0.92
CA TRP A 157 -21.08 -2.49 0.77
C TRP A 157 -19.97 -3.52 0.99
N LYS A 158 -20.39 -4.78 1.19
CA LYS A 158 -19.48 -5.93 1.21
C LYS A 158 -20.06 -7.17 0.54
N ILE A 159 -19.19 -8.01 0.00
CA ILE A 159 -19.52 -9.33 -0.55
C ILE A 159 -18.67 -10.35 0.21
N LEU A 160 -19.29 -11.42 0.71
CA LEU A 160 -18.60 -12.47 1.47
C LEU A 160 -18.43 -13.74 0.64
N ASN A 161 -17.60 -14.66 1.13
CA ASN A 161 -17.37 -15.98 0.53
C ASN A 161 -16.86 -15.91 -0.93
N LYS A 162 -16.07 -14.88 -1.26
CA LYS A 162 -15.44 -14.70 -2.57
C LYS A 162 -13.93 -14.69 -2.41
N LYS A 163 -13.29 -15.77 -2.86
CA LYS A 163 -11.82 -15.84 -2.88
C LYS A 163 -11.29 -14.79 -3.85
N VAL A 164 -10.35 -14.00 -3.36
CA VAL A 164 -9.64 -13.00 -4.13
C VAL A 164 -8.16 -13.34 -4.11
N GLY A 165 -7.57 -13.52 -5.27
CA GLY A 165 -6.11 -13.59 -5.40
C GLY A 165 -5.51 -12.23 -5.71
N GLY A 166 -6.19 -11.37 -6.46
CA GLY A 166 -5.72 -10.02 -6.77
C GLY A 166 -6.87 -9.03 -6.87
N ILE A 167 -6.62 -7.74 -6.65
CA ILE A 167 -7.63 -6.70 -6.76
C ILE A 167 -7.05 -5.43 -7.38
N ASP A 168 -7.80 -4.83 -8.31
CA ASP A 168 -7.55 -3.46 -8.79
C ASP A 168 -8.88 -2.69 -8.75
N LEU A 169 -8.88 -1.47 -8.21
CA LEU A 169 -10.03 -0.57 -8.23
C LEU A 169 -9.85 0.49 -9.32
N LEU A 170 -10.77 0.51 -10.29
CA LEU A 170 -10.85 1.51 -11.34
C LEU A 170 -11.89 2.58 -11.00
N CYS A 171 -12.05 3.57 -11.87
CA CYS A 171 -13.00 4.67 -11.65
C CYS A 171 -14.47 4.21 -11.56
N ASP A 172 -14.81 3.10 -12.21
CA ASP A 172 -16.18 2.64 -12.44
C ASP A 172 -16.44 1.20 -11.95
N LYS A 173 -15.38 0.44 -11.64
CA LYS A 173 -15.48 -0.97 -11.25
C LYS A 173 -14.26 -1.47 -10.49
N ILE A 174 -14.45 -2.59 -9.82
CA ILE A 174 -13.41 -3.40 -9.19
C ILE A 174 -13.14 -4.60 -10.10
N ILE A 175 -11.87 -4.94 -10.30
CA ILE A 175 -11.45 -6.14 -11.01
C ILE A 175 -10.89 -7.13 -9.99
N ILE A 176 -11.43 -8.35 -10.00
CA ILE A 176 -10.96 -9.45 -9.16
C ILE A 176 -10.15 -10.41 -10.01
N TYR A 177 -9.02 -10.85 -9.46
CA TYR A 177 -8.10 -11.78 -10.09
C TYR A 177 -7.93 -13.07 -9.27
N ASP A 178 -7.48 -14.12 -9.94
CA ASP A 178 -7.24 -15.44 -9.34
C ASP A 178 -5.99 -15.51 -8.45
N LYS A 179 -5.00 -14.63 -8.67
CA LYS A 179 -3.69 -14.63 -7.99
C LYS A 179 -3.17 -13.22 -7.69
N ILE A 180 -2.23 -13.15 -6.74
CA ILE A 180 -1.60 -11.90 -6.27
C ILE A 180 -0.60 -11.37 -7.31
N HIS A 181 0.20 -12.26 -7.91
CA HIS A 181 1.28 -11.90 -8.84
C HIS A 181 0.72 -11.31 -10.13
N LYS A 182 1.06 -10.04 -10.42
CA LYS A 182 0.45 -9.27 -11.50
C LYS A 182 0.75 -9.82 -12.89
N GLU A 183 1.88 -10.49 -13.05
CA GLU A 183 2.38 -11.00 -14.34
C GLU A 183 1.61 -12.24 -14.79
N THR A 184 1.06 -13.01 -13.85
CA THR A 184 0.45 -14.32 -14.13
C THR A 184 -1.03 -14.40 -13.76
N ARG A 185 -1.58 -13.35 -13.14
CA ARG A 185 -2.98 -13.31 -12.71
C ARG A 185 -3.93 -13.18 -13.90
N LYS A 186 -5.06 -13.88 -13.82
CA LYS A 186 -6.18 -13.81 -14.76
C LYS A 186 -7.36 -13.13 -14.09
N LYS A 187 -8.06 -12.27 -14.85
CA LYS A 187 -9.33 -11.69 -14.40
C LYS A 187 -10.35 -12.81 -14.18
N LEU A 188 -11.00 -12.81 -13.02
CA LEU A 188 -12.11 -13.69 -12.69
C LEU A 188 -13.44 -13.05 -13.04
N PHE A 189 -13.71 -11.87 -12.48
CA PHE A 189 -14.94 -11.11 -12.69
C PHE A 189 -14.71 -9.64 -12.36
N SER A 190 -15.68 -8.79 -12.70
CA SER A 190 -15.72 -7.39 -12.27
C SER A 190 -16.91 -7.15 -11.35
N ILE A 191 -16.81 -6.12 -10.51
CA ILE A 191 -17.90 -5.66 -9.66
C ILE A 191 -18.07 -4.17 -9.95
N ASN A 192 -19.29 -3.72 -10.24
CA ASN A 192 -19.56 -2.29 -10.36
C ASN A 192 -19.50 -1.59 -8.97
N LEU A 193 -19.60 -0.26 -8.93
CA LEU A 193 -19.56 0.47 -7.65
C LEU A 193 -20.80 0.28 -6.76
N THR A 194 -21.88 -0.32 -7.28
CA THR A 194 -23.09 -0.66 -6.51
C THR A 194 -23.02 -2.05 -5.87
N GLY A 195 -22.01 -2.85 -6.19
CA GLY A 195 -21.79 -4.18 -5.62
C GLY A 195 -22.27 -5.34 -6.49
N ASP A 196 -22.73 -5.08 -7.72
CA ASP A 196 -23.18 -6.13 -8.65
C ASP A 196 -22.00 -6.67 -9.47
N ILE A 197 -21.99 -7.99 -9.65
CA ILE A 197 -21.00 -8.68 -10.48
C ILE A 197 -21.36 -8.49 -11.96
N ILE A 198 -20.39 -8.06 -12.78
CA ILE A 198 -20.52 -7.75 -14.21
C ILE A 198 -19.42 -8.36 -15.07
#